data_AF-A0A1F6V2Y7-F1
#
_entry.id   AF-A0A1F6V2Y7-F1
#
_cell.length_a   1.000
_cell.length_b   1.000
_cell.length_c   1.000
_cell.angle_alpha   90.00
_cell.angle_beta   90.00
_cell.angle_gamma   90.00
#
_symmetry.space_group_name_H-M   'P 1'
#
loop_
_entity.id
_entity.type
_entity.pdbx_description
1 polymer ?
#
loop_
_entity_poly.entity_id
_entity_poly.type
_entity_poly.pdbx_seq_one_letter_code
_entity_poly.pdbx_strand_id
1 'polypeptide(L)'
;MNKTLIISLVVVLGVVAVFVFINKSKVVSPTDDGTYVEDTESTNSNTSGTGTNTSIGSTSTSTTSTTITETTLSAKIGQTISLSGVTGTVKELVEDSRCPIDVECIQAGTVKVKVNFVYGALNQNVTLTLDQELAMYGRSITLVDVKPDKVSGTTIASSDYVFTFLIK
;
A
#
# COMPACT_ATOMS: atom_id res chain seq x y z
N MET A 1 55.44 -11.42 -15.59
CA MET A 1 54.44 -10.93 -14.61
C MET A 1 53.77 -9.66 -15.13
N ASN A 2 52.54 -9.81 -15.58
CA ASN A 2 51.64 -8.81 -16.14
C ASN A 2 50.97 -8.00 -15.02
N LYS A 3 51.63 -6.91 -14.59
CA LYS A 3 51.21 -6.03 -13.49
C LYS A 3 49.77 -5.49 -13.66
N THR A 4 49.28 -5.37 -14.89
CA THR A 4 47.92 -4.91 -15.23
C THR A 4 46.82 -5.91 -14.83
N LEU A 5 47.13 -7.21 -14.80
CA LEU A 5 46.18 -8.25 -14.42
C LEU A 5 45.91 -8.23 -12.90
N ILE A 6 46.96 -7.98 -12.11
CA ILE A 6 46.88 -7.95 -10.63
C ILE A 6 46.10 -6.72 -10.16
N ILE A 7 46.32 -5.55 -10.78
CA ILE A 7 45.60 -4.32 -10.40
C ILE A 7 44.10 -4.46 -10.67
N SER A 8 43.71 -5.04 -11.80
CA SER A 8 42.30 -5.25 -12.14
C SER A 8 41.60 -6.21 -11.18
N LEU A 9 42.29 -7.29 -10.77
CA LEU A 9 41.75 -8.25 -9.80
C LEU A 9 41.53 -7.61 -8.43
N VAL A 10 42.49 -6.81 -7.95
CA VAL A 10 42.40 -6.15 -6.63
C VAL A 10 41.29 -5.09 -6.60
N VAL A 11 41.12 -4.34 -7.70
CA VAL A 11 40.04 -3.33 -7.80
C VAL A 11 38.67 -4.01 -7.82
N VAL A 12 38.48 -5.08 -8.60
CA VAL A 12 37.20 -5.79 -8.67
C VAL A 12 36.86 -6.45 -7.32
N LEU A 13 37.83 -7.10 -6.67
CA LEU A 13 37.61 -7.69 -5.34
C LEU A 13 37.33 -6.63 -4.27
N GLY A 14 38.01 -5.49 -4.32
CA GLY A 14 37.77 -4.37 -3.40
C GLY A 14 36.36 -3.79 -3.51
N VAL A 15 35.88 -3.57 -4.74
CA VAL A 15 34.53 -3.01 -4.98
C VAL A 15 33.45 -3.98 -4.53
N VAL A 16 33.60 -5.28 -4.78
CA VAL A 16 32.64 -6.32 -4.34
C VAL A 16 32.60 -6.42 -2.81
N ALA A 17 33.76 -6.37 -2.13
CA ALA A 17 33.82 -6.43 -0.68
C ALA A 17 33.15 -5.21 -0.01
N VAL A 18 33.35 -4.01 -0.55
CA VAL A 18 32.72 -2.78 -0.04
C VAL A 18 31.20 -2.82 -0.23
N PHE A 19 30.72 -3.30 -1.38
CA PHE A 19 29.27 -3.40 -1.64
C PHE A 19 28.56 -4.40 -0.70
N VAL A 20 29.22 -5.51 -0.36
CA VAL A 20 28.69 -6.49 0.60
C VAL A 20 28.70 -5.95 2.03
N PHE A 21 29.70 -5.14 2.40
CA PHE A 21 29.81 -4.61 3.76
C PHE A 21 28.80 -3.50 4.06
N ILE A 22 28.45 -2.66 3.06
CA ILE A 22 27.47 -1.57 3.25
C ILE A 22 26.04 -2.12 3.44
N ASN A 23 25.72 -3.30 2.89
CA ASN A 23 24.38 -3.89 2.98
C ASN A 23 24.07 -4.66 4.28
N LYS A 24 25.00 -4.77 5.24
CA LYS A 24 24.81 -5.61 6.45
C LYS A 24 24.44 -4.89 7.74
N SER A 25 24.25 -3.57 7.75
CA SER A 25 24.09 -2.84 9.01
C SER A 25 22.76 -2.12 9.13
N LYS A 26 21.66 -2.84 9.40
CA LYS A 26 20.51 -2.34 10.21
C LYS A 26 19.77 -3.52 10.86
N VAL A 27 20.24 -3.96 12.03
CA VAL A 27 19.41 -4.64 13.02
C VAL A 27 19.49 -3.80 14.30
N VAL A 28 18.46 -2.98 14.52
CA VAL A 28 18.21 -2.34 15.82
C VAL A 28 17.11 -3.15 16.49
N SER A 29 17.46 -3.78 17.60
CA SER A 29 16.54 -4.48 18.49
C SER A 29 15.70 -3.48 19.30
N PRO A 30 14.45 -3.80 19.65
CA PRO A 30 13.68 -3.04 20.62
C PRO A 30 14.07 -3.46 22.06
N THR A 31 14.34 -2.46 22.91
CA THR A 31 14.40 -2.60 24.37
C THR A 31 13.00 -2.48 24.96
N ASP A 32 12.53 -3.57 25.55
CA ASP A 32 11.48 -3.60 26.57
C ASP A 32 12.03 -2.93 27.85
N ASP A 33 11.31 -1.93 28.37
CA ASP A 33 11.37 -1.57 29.78
C ASP A 33 9.94 -1.25 30.22
N GLY A 34 9.31 -2.26 30.81
CA GLY A 34 8.04 -2.13 31.49
C GLY A 34 8.24 -1.52 32.86
N THR A 35 7.53 -0.43 33.13
CA THR A 35 7.29 0.03 34.49
C THR A 35 5.79 0.10 34.74
N TYR A 36 5.33 -0.84 35.56
CA TYR A 36 4.03 -0.84 36.19
C TYR A 36 3.99 0.25 37.28
N VAL A 37 2.93 1.05 37.27
CA VAL A 37 2.52 1.85 38.44
C VAL A 37 1.17 1.33 38.90
N GLU A 38 1.14 0.79 40.11
CA GLU A 38 -0.06 0.45 40.86
C GLU A 38 -0.68 1.70 41.49
N ASP A 39 -2.01 1.66 41.49
CA ASP A 39 -2.98 2.22 42.43
C ASP A 39 -3.08 3.74 42.65
N THR A 40 -4.27 4.28 42.36
CA THR A 40 -5.17 4.70 43.45
C THR A 40 -6.61 4.98 43.00
N GLU A 41 -7.49 4.43 43.81
CA GLU A 41 -8.94 4.54 43.96
C GLU A 41 -9.53 5.96 43.88
N SER A 42 -10.67 6.10 43.18
CA SER A 42 -11.77 6.99 43.62
C SER A 42 -13.09 6.67 42.90
N THR A 43 -13.94 5.93 43.61
CA THR A 43 -15.37 6.15 43.84
C THR A 43 -16.01 7.38 43.14
N ASN A 44 -17.09 7.20 42.36
CA ASN A 44 -18.46 7.35 42.88
C ASN A 44 -19.59 7.19 41.82
N SER A 45 -20.71 6.65 42.31
CA SER A 45 -22.13 7.01 42.05
C SER A 45 -22.82 6.72 40.70
N ASN A 46 -23.76 5.75 40.77
CA ASN A 46 -25.15 5.74 40.26
C ASN A 46 -25.57 6.80 39.23
N THR A 47 -26.31 6.41 38.19
CA THR A 47 -27.81 6.45 38.19
C THR A 47 -28.38 6.05 36.82
N SER A 48 -29.47 5.29 36.88
CA SER A 48 -30.38 4.89 35.81
C SER A 48 -31.00 6.08 35.05
N GLY A 49 -31.08 5.99 33.73
CA GLY A 49 -31.74 6.98 32.87
C GLY A 49 -32.43 6.33 31.67
N THR A 50 -33.74 6.14 31.81
CA THR A 50 -34.70 5.69 30.80
C THR A 50 -35.02 6.78 29.77
N GLY A 51 -35.22 6.37 28.50
CA GLY A 51 -35.86 7.16 27.42
C GLY A 51 -34.85 7.82 26.46
N THR A 52 -35.03 7.90 25.15
CA THR A 52 -36.22 7.81 24.29
C THR A 52 -35.73 7.59 22.84
N ASN A 53 -36.46 6.78 22.06
CA ASN A 53 -36.30 6.72 20.61
C ASN A 53 -36.67 8.08 20.00
N THR A 54 -35.71 8.79 19.43
CA THR A 54 -35.97 9.96 18.59
C THR A 54 -35.27 9.78 17.26
N SER A 55 -36.05 9.39 16.26
CA SER A 55 -35.69 9.46 14.84
C SER A 55 -35.56 10.93 14.45
N ILE A 56 -34.32 11.40 14.33
CA ILE A 56 -34.05 12.67 13.66
C ILE A 56 -33.72 12.33 12.21
N GLY A 57 -34.68 12.65 11.34
CA GLY A 57 -34.51 12.59 9.90
C GLY A 57 -33.34 13.47 9.50
N SER A 58 -32.27 12.83 9.06
CA SER A 58 -31.29 13.48 8.20
C SER A 58 -31.87 13.45 6.79
N THR A 59 -32.54 14.54 6.44
CA THR A 59 -32.76 14.94 5.05
C THR A 59 -31.39 14.94 4.38
N SER A 60 -31.04 13.85 3.71
CA SER A 60 -29.95 13.81 2.75
C SER A 60 -30.37 14.72 1.61
N THR A 61 -29.93 15.97 1.69
CA THR A 61 -29.94 16.91 0.58
C THR A 61 -29.19 16.24 -0.56
N SER A 62 -29.93 15.63 -1.48
CA SER A 62 -29.42 15.10 -2.74
C SER A 62 -28.88 16.26 -3.55
N THR A 63 -27.62 16.60 -3.33
CA THR A 63 -26.87 17.51 -4.18
C THR A 63 -26.70 16.80 -5.50
N THR A 64 -27.39 17.32 -6.52
CA THR A 64 -27.24 17.04 -7.95
C THR A 64 -25.84 16.57 -8.30
N SER A 65 -25.68 15.25 -8.46
CA SER A 65 -24.41 14.63 -8.82
C SER A 65 -24.16 14.88 -10.30
N THR A 66 -23.18 15.71 -10.63
CA THR A 66 -22.53 15.68 -11.93
C THR A 66 -22.22 14.22 -12.27
N THR A 67 -22.65 13.75 -13.44
CA THR A 67 -22.38 12.37 -13.91
C THR A 67 -20.88 12.18 -14.11
N ILE A 68 -20.15 11.90 -13.04
CA ILE A 68 -18.76 11.43 -13.08
C ILE A 68 -18.85 10.00 -13.59
N THR A 69 -18.29 9.74 -14.76
CA THR A 69 -18.32 8.39 -15.35
C THR A 69 -17.27 7.55 -14.63
N GLU A 70 -17.67 6.93 -13.52
CA GLU A 70 -16.84 6.00 -12.78
C GLU A 70 -16.60 4.74 -13.62
N THR A 71 -15.33 4.40 -13.86
CA THR A 71 -14.94 3.21 -14.62
C THR A 71 -13.96 2.38 -13.82
N THR A 72 -14.20 1.08 -13.70
CA THR A 72 -13.25 0.14 -13.08
C THR A 72 -12.52 -0.66 -14.16
N LEU A 73 -11.19 -0.77 -14.03
CA LEU A 73 -10.34 -1.56 -14.91
C LEU A 73 -9.40 -2.40 -14.08
N SER A 74 -9.14 -3.63 -14.49
CA SER A 74 -8.22 -4.53 -13.78
C SER A 74 -7.02 -4.91 -14.66
N ALA A 75 -5.86 -5.08 -14.03
CA ALA A 75 -4.64 -5.51 -14.71
C ALA A 75 -3.73 -6.33 -13.79
N LYS A 76 -2.98 -7.24 -14.40
CA LYS A 76 -1.85 -7.94 -13.75
C LYS A 76 -0.56 -7.15 -13.90
N ILE A 77 0.48 -7.58 -13.19
CA ILE A 77 1.85 -7.09 -13.41
C ILE A 77 2.23 -7.25 -14.89
N GLY A 78 2.79 -6.20 -15.48
CA GLY A 78 3.17 -6.12 -16.89
C GLY A 78 2.01 -5.78 -17.84
N GLN A 79 0.77 -5.79 -17.37
CA GLN A 79 -0.39 -5.40 -18.17
C GLN A 79 -0.70 -3.92 -18.04
N THR A 80 -1.53 -3.45 -18.98
CA THR A 80 -1.83 -2.04 -19.17
C THR A 80 -3.33 -1.80 -19.11
N ILE A 81 -3.75 -0.79 -18.37
CA ILE A 81 -5.10 -0.20 -18.41
C ILE A 81 -5.05 1.10 -19.20
N SER A 82 -6.15 1.45 -19.87
CA SER A 82 -6.24 2.71 -20.62
C SER A 82 -7.65 3.28 -20.54
N LEU A 83 -7.75 4.56 -20.19
CA LEU A 83 -9.00 5.28 -20.19
C LEU A 83 -8.77 6.73 -20.62
N SER A 84 -9.50 7.18 -21.65
CA SER A 84 -9.51 8.57 -22.10
C SER A 84 -8.12 9.20 -22.29
N GLY A 85 -7.19 8.45 -22.91
CA GLY A 85 -5.83 8.92 -23.21
C GLY A 85 -4.81 8.76 -22.08
N VAL A 86 -5.23 8.38 -20.87
CA VAL A 86 -4.31 7.98 -19.79
C VAL A 86 -4.08 6.47 -19.87
N THR A 87 -2.82 6.07 -19.93
CA THR A 87 -2.40 4.67 -19.99
C THR A 87 -1.57 4.33 -18.76
N GLY A 88 -1.98 3.33 -17.98
CA GLY A 88 -1.26 2.87 -16.78
C GLY A 88 -0.75 1.45 -16.98
N THR A 89 0.56 1.23 -16.87
CA THR A 89 1.18 -0.11 -16.89
C THR A 89 1.61 -0.52 -15.49
N VAL A 90 1.08 -1.64 -14.98
CA VAL A 90 1.49 -2.18 -13.68
C VAL A 90 2.91 -2.73 -13.78
N LYS A 91 3.83 -2.24 -12.95
CA LYS A 91 5.25 -2.62 -13.02
C LYS A 91 5.64 -3.67 -12.00
N GLU A 92 5.26 -3.46 -10.75
CA GLU A 92 5.63 -4.35 -9.65
C GLU A 92 4.74 -4.13 -8.43
N LEU A 93 4.59 -5.19 -7.64
CA LEU A 93 4.09 -5.12 -6.28
C LEU A 93 5.19 -4.60 -5.37
N VAL A 94 4.94 -3.51 -4.65
CA VAL A 94 5.90 -2.88 -3.73
C VAL A 94 5.71 -3.40 -2.30
N GLU A 95 4.47 -3.57 -1.88
CA GLU A 95 4.12 -4.04 -0.53
C GLU A 95 2.79 -4.79 -0.58
N ASP A 96 2.70 -5.91 0.13
CA ASP A 96 1.43 -6.54 0.50
C ASP A 96 1.48 -6.95 1.98
N SER A 97 0.93 -6.09 2.82
CA SER A 97 0.81 -6.29 4.27
C SER A 97 -0.62 -6.62 4.69
N ARG A 98 -1.53 -6.91 3.74
CA ARG A 98 -2.94 -7.22 4.02
C ARG A 98 -3.08 -8.27 5.11
N CYS A 99 -4.10 -8.10 5.94
CA CYS A 99 -4.45 -9.12 6.92
C CYS A 99 -4.96 -10.37 6.19
N PRO A 100 -4.38 -11.56 6.44
CA PRO A 100 -4.95 -12.80 5.92
C PRO A 100 -6.40 -12.99 6.36
N ILE A 101 -7.23 -13.57 5.49
CA ILE A 101 -8.66 -13.77 5.77
C ILE A 101 -8.93 -14.81 6.86
N ASP A 102 -7.93 -15.61 7.21
CA ASP A 102 -7.95 -16.69 8.20
C ASP A 102 -7.25 -16.30 9.52
N VAL A 103 -6.94 -15.02 9.71
CA VAL A 103 -6.25 -14.49 10.89
C VAL A 103 -6.91 -13.20 11.38
N GLU A 104 -6.88 -12.96 12.68
CA GLU A 104 -7.27 -11.68 13.28
C GLU A 104 -6.03 -10.79 13.46
N CYS A 105 -5.98 -9.68 12.71
CA CYS A 105 -4.90 -8.70 12.83
C CYS A 105 -5.30 -7.53 13.73
N ILE A 106 -4.36 -7.07 14.56
CA ILE A 106 -4.54 -5.89 15.42
C ILE A 106 -4.44 -4.59 14.61
N GLN A 107 -3.71 -4.61 13.48
CA GLN A 107 -3.54 -3.47 12.59
C GLN A 107 -4.03 -3.82 11.18
N ALA A 108 -4.70 -2.86 10.52
CA ALA A 108 -5.04 -2.96 9.11
C ALA A 108 -3.77 -2.87 8.24
N GLY A 109 -3.57 -3.89 7.40
CA GLY A 109 -2.54 -3.92 6.37
C GLY A 109 -2.91 -3.09 5.14
N THR A 110 -2.01 -3.04 4.15
CA THR A 110 -2.27 -2.37 2.88
C THR A 110 -1.57 -3.07 1.70
N VAL A 111 -1.85 -2.60 0.49
CA VAL A 111 -1.10 -2.95 -0.72
C VAL A 111 -0.55 -1.69 -1.35
N LYS A 112 0.70 -1.75 -1.80
CA LYS A 112 1.31 -0.72 -2.64
C LYS A 112 1.77 -1.33 -3.95
N VAL A 113 1.41 -0.69 -5.05
CA VAL A 113 1.77 -1.13 -6.40
C VAL A 113 2.40 0.02 -7.19
N LYS A 114 3.48 -0.26 -7.91
CA LYS A 114 4.11 0.72 -8.80
C LYS A 114 3.46 0.63 -10.17
N VAL A 115 2.95 1.75 -10.65
CA VAL A 115 2.33 1.90 -11.96
C VAL A 115 3.07 2.99 -12.74
N ASN A 116 3.38 2.70 -14.00
CA ASN A 116 3.89 3.69 -14.92
C ASN A 116 2.72 4.29 -15.70
N PHE A 117 2.48 5.58 -15.52
CA PHE A 117 1.45 6.30 -16.24
C PHE A 117 2.03 7.11 -17.39
N VAL A 118 1.32 7.07 -18.52
CA VAL A 118 1.63 7.80 -19.74
C VAL A 118 0.41 8.62 -20.16
N TYR A 119 0.62 9.91 -20.44
CA TYR A 119 -0.39 10.81 -20.98
C TYR A 119 0.25 11.83 -21.93
N GLY A 120 -0.02 11.68 -23.24
CA GLY A 120 0.66 12.44 -24.28
C GLY A 120 2.18 12.20 -24.23
N ALA A 121 2.96 13.26 -24.01
CA ALA A 121 4.41 13.19 -23.85
C ALA A 121 4.88 12.94 -22.40
N LEU A 122 3.96 12.93 -21.43
CA LEU A 122 4.28 12.73 -20.02
C LEU A 122 4.39 11.23 -19.73
N ASN A 123 5.40 10.87 -18.93
CA ASN A 123 5.65 9.51 -18.46
C ASN A 123 6.17 9.54 -17.02
N GLN A 124 5.46 8.93 -16.08
CA GLN A 124 5.80 8.95 -14.65
C GLN A 124 5.55 7.60 -13.98
N ASN A 125 6.48 7.18 -13.11
CA ASN A 125 6.24 6.07 -12.19
C ASN A 125 5.63 6.60 -10.89
N VAL A 126 4.51 6.00 -10.49
CA VAL A 126 3.80 6.36 -9.27
C VAL A 126 3.51 5.09 -8.47
N THR A 127 3.65 5.17 -7.15
CA THR A 127 3.20 4.12 -6.25
C THR A 127 1.78 4.44 -5.80
N LEU A 128 0.83 3.57 -6.14
CA LEU A 128 -0.53 3.63 -5.63
C LEU A 128 -0.65 2.78 -4.37
N THR A 129 -1.37 3.28 -3.38
CA THR A 129 -1.72 2.53 -2.16
C THR A 129 -3.20 2.16 -2.24
N LEU A 130 -3.55 0.96 -1.76
CA LEU A 130 -4.93 0.50 -1.67
C LEU A 130 -5.80 1.51 -0.92
N ASP A 131 -6.96 1.82 -1.50
CA ASP A 131 -7.97 2.78 -1.02
C ASP A 131 -7.50 4.23 -0.88
N GLN A 132 -6.32 4.58 -1.42
CA GLN A 132 -5.84 5.96 -1.48
C GLN A 132 -6.05 6.55 -2.88
N GLU A 133 -6.81 7.64 -2.93
CA GLU A 133 -7.04 8.38 -4.16
C GLU A 133 -5.81 9.19 -4.58
N LEU A 134 -5.46 9.10 -5.87
CA LEU A 134 -4.45 9.92 -6.51
C LEU A 134 -5.08 10.75 -7.63
N ALA A 135 -5.02 12.07 -7.49
CA ALA A 135 -5.40 13.00 -8.55
C ALA A 135 -4.24 13.20 -9.54
N MET A 136 -4.41 12.79 -10.80
CA MET A 136 -3.42 13.01 -11.86
C MET A 136 -4.06 13.16 -13.24
N TYR A 137 -3.47 13.99 -14.10
CA TYR A 137 -3.96 14.26 -15.46
C TYR A 137 -5.46 14.63 -15.54
N GLY A 138 -5.96 15.34 -14.54
CA GLY A 138 -7.37 15.75 -14.45
C GLY A 138 -8.34 14.63 -14.07
N ARG A 139 -7.84 13.51 -13.52
CA ARG A 139 -8.62 12.34 -13.11
C ARG A 139 -8.30 11.93 -11.68
N SER A 140 -9.27 11.27 -11.03
CA SER A 140 -9.04 10.53 -9.79
C SER A 140 -8.75 9.07 -10.14
N ILE A 141 -7.66 8.53 -9.64
CA ILE A 141 -7.26 7.13 -9.81
C ILE A 141 -7.06 6.52 -8.42
N THR A 142 -7.78 5.43 -8.14
CA THR A 142 -7.69 4.71 -6.86
C THR A 142 -7.48 3.23 -7.12
N LEU A 143 -6.53 2.61 -6.42
CA LEU A 143 -6.47 1.15 -6.32
C LEU A 143 -7.55 0.71 -5.34
N VAL A 144 -8.59 0.01 -5.79
CA VAL A 144 -9.78 -0.31 -4.99
C VAL A 144 -9.91 -1.78 -4.64
N ASP A 145 -9.20 -2.67 -5.33
CA ASP A 145 -9.16 -4.09 -4.99
C ASP A 145 -7.87 -4.73 -5.47
N VAL A 146 -7.46 -5.79 -4.75
CA VAL A 146 -6.30 -6.60 -5.07
C VAL A 146 -6.67 -8.06 -4.83
N LYS A 147 -6.52 -8.90 -5.86
CA LYS A 147 -6.72 -10.35 -5.77
C LYS A 147 -5.43 -11.10 -6.04
N PRO A 148 -5.24 -12.31 -5.48
CA PRO A 148 -6.14 -12.98 -4.52
C PRO A 148 -6.10 -12.33 -3.14
N ASP A 149 -7.08 -12.69 -2.29
CA ASP A 149 -7.01 -12.40 -0.86
C ASP A 149 -5.88 -13.19 -0.21
N LYS A 150 -5.30 -12.65 0.84
CA LYS A 150 -4.18 -13.30 1.52
C LYS A 150 -4.70 -14.42 2.44
N VAL A 151 -3.99 -15.55 2.47
CA VAL A 151 -4.24 -16.68 3.36
C VAL A 151 -2.94 -17.00 4.10
N SER A 152 -3.01 -17.29 5.39
CA SER A 152 -1.84 -17.59 6.21
C SER A 152 -1.08 -18.80 5.67
N GLY A 153 0.25 -18.75 5.75
CA GLY A 153 1.14 -19.82 5.26
C GLY A 153 1.16 -20.03 3.74
N THR A 154 0.40 -19.24 2.96
CA THR A 154 0.36 -19.34 1.50
C THR A 154 1.18 -18.22 0.86
N THR A 155 2.09 -18.60 -0.03
CA THR A 155 2.84 -17.64 -0.86
C THR A 155 2.09 -17.40 -2.16
N ILE A 156 1.76 -16.14 -2.44
CA ILE A 156 1.13 -15.72 -3.70
C ILE A 156 2.25 -15.35 -4.69
N ALA A 157 2.26 -15.93 -5.88
CA ALA A 157 3.21 -15.55 -6.91
C ALA A 157 2.87 -14.16 -7.47
N SER A 158 3.88 -13.34 -7.78
CA SER A 158 3.68 -11.97 -8.29
C SER A 158 2.81 -11.92 -9.56
N SER A 159 2.82 -12.96 -10.39
CA SER A 159 2.01 -13.10 -11.61
C SER A 159 0.52 -13.35 -11.36
N ASP A 160 0.15 -13.75 -10.14
CA ASP A 160 -1.21 -14.10 -9.77
C ASP A 160 -2.00 -12.87 -9.31
N TYR A 161 -1.30 -11.80 -8.96
CA TYR A 161 -1.90 -10.55 -8.55
C TYR A 161 -2.72 -9.91 -9.68
N VAL A 162 -3.94 -9.51 -9.34
CA VAL A 162 -4.82 -8.69 -10.16
C VAL A 162 -5.16 -7.44 -9.36
N PHE A 163 -4.88 -6.29 -9.94
CA PHE A 163 -5.12 -4.98 -9.34
C PHE A 163 -6.30 -4.32 -10.05
N THR A 164 -7.30 -3.86 -9.30
CA THR A 164 -8.47 -3.17 -9.83
C THR A 164 -8.39 -1.69 -9.50
N PHE A 165 -8.50 -0.87 -10.53
CA PHE A 165 -8.40 0.58 -10.46
C PHE A 165 -9.75 1.20 -10.76
N LEU A 166 -10.18 2.10 -9.89
CA LEU A 166 -11.31 2.99 -10.13
C LEU A 166 -10.80 4.31 -10.69
N ILE A 167 -11.36 4.74 -11.82
CA ILE A 167 -11.00 5.98 -12.49
C ILE A 167 -12.26 6.84 -12.62
N LYS A 168 -12.17 8.09 -12.14
CA LYS A 168 -13.24 9.09 -12.21
C LYS A 168 -12.79 10.31 -13.02
#